data_AF-A0A812YV12-F1
#
_entry.id   AF-A0A812YV12-F1
#
_cell.length_a   1.000
_cell.length_b   1.000
_cell.length_c   1.000
_cell.angle_alpha   90.00
_cell.angle_beta   90.00
_cell.angle_gamma   90.00
#
_symmetry.space_group_name_H-M   'P 1'
#
loop_
_entity.id
_entity.type
_entity.pdbx_description
1 polymer ?
#
loop_
_entity_poly.entity_id
_entity_poly.type
_entity_poly.pdbx_seq_one_letter_code
_entity_poly.pdbx_strand_id
1 'polypeptide(L)'
;MLDMHVDECDVTFNFGLSDTINFTGSDLVFCGMLGSADQRKHRHTYRHEKGRCIVHAGKRRHGALPISDGERCNLIMWTKSPTFRDSDGYLLRRF
;
A
#
# COMPACT_ATOMS: atom_id res chain seq x y z
N MET A 1 -1.13 12.81 6.05
CA MET A 1 -2.07 12.10 5.14
C MET A 1 -1.35 11.77 3.85
N LEU A 2 -1.77 10.73 3.13
CA LEU A 2 -1.17 10.36 1.86
C LEU A 2 -2.28 10.04 0.86
N ASP A 3 -2.30 10.75 -0.26
CA ASP A 3 -3.35 10.62 -1.27
C ASP A 3 -3.33 9.26 -1.98
N MET A 4 -4.42 8.95 -2.68
CA MET A 4 -4.60 7.68 -3.38
C MET A 4 -3.65 7.55 -4.59
N HIS A 5 -2.60 6.75 -4.46
CA HIS A 5 -1.51 6.57 -5.43
C HIS A 5 -1.20 5.07 -5.66
N VAL A 6 -0.14 4.79 -6.41
CA VAL A 6 0.50 3.48 -6.57
C VAL A 6 1.98 3.63 -6.27
N ASP A 7 2.64 2.54 -5.89
CA ASP A 7 4.08 2.52 -5.71
C ASP A 7 4.78 2.09 -7.00
N GLU A 8 5.93 2.70 -7.30
CA GLU A 8 6.80 2.29 -8.41
C GLU A 8 7.68 1.07 -8.04
N CYS A 9 7.05 -0.02 -7.64
CA CYS A 9 7.70 -1.26 -7.25
C CYS A 9 6.88 -2.50 -7.66
N ASP A 10 7.42 -3.70 -7.41
CA ASP A 10 6.64 -4.93 -7.63
C ASP A 10 5.81 -5.26 -6.38
N VAL A 11 6.45 -5.22 -5.21
CA VAL A 11 5.82 -5.50 -3.92
C VAL A 11 6.25 -4.42 -2.91
N THR A 12 5.27 -3.94 -2.14
CA THR A 12 5.45 -3.05 -1.00
C THR A 12 5.26 -3.86 0.28
N PHE A 13 6.20 -3.72 1.20
CA PHE A 13 6.08 -4.20 2.57
C PHE A 13 5.99 -2.98 3.50
N ASN A 14 4.91 -2.86 4.26
CA ASN A 14 4.68 -1.71 5.15
C ASN A 14 4.44 -2.21 6.58
N PHE A 15 5.43 -1.99 7.45
CA PHE A 15 5.43 -2.45 8.85
C PHE A 15 4.94 -1.33 9.76
N GLY A 16 3.91 -1.59 10.56
CA GLY A 16 3.50 -0.67 11.62
C GLY A 16 4.50 -0.68 12.79
N LEU A 17 4.99 0.50 13.18
CA LEU A 17 5.94 0.64 14.30
C LEU A 17 5.31 1.31 15.54
N SER A 18 4.33 2.20 15.32
CA SER A 18 3.58 2.84 16.41
C SER A 18 2.51 1.92 17.01
N ASP A 19 2.31 2.02 18.32
CA ASP A 19 1.15 1.44 18.99
C ASP A 19 -0.13 2.19 18.60
N THR A 20 -1.21 1.46 18.37
CA THR A 20 -2.51 2.01 17.98
C THR A 20 -3.16 2.87 19.07
N ILE A 21 -2.71 2.79 20.31
CA ILE A 21 -3.16 3.70 21.38
C ILE A 21 -2.53 5.10 21.26
N ASN A 22 -1.42 5.25 20.52
CA ASN A 22 -0.67 6.50 20.40
C ASN A 22 -1.13 7.37 19.21
N PHE A 23 -2.11 6.92 18.42
CA PHE A 23 -2.65 7.70 17.31
C PHE A 23 -4.08 7.29 16.97
N THR A 24 -4.81 8.19 16.31
CA THR A 24 -6.14 7.91 15.75
C THR A 24 -6.20 8.28 14.26
N GLY A 25 -7.05 7.58 13.50
CA GLY A 25 -7.10 7.69 12.05
C GLY A 25 -5.96 6.94 11.36
N SER A 26 -5.49 7.46 10.22
CA SER A 26 -4.39 6.89 9.42
C SER A 26 -4.61 5.52 8.77
N ASP A 27 -5.84 5.00 8.79
CA ASP A 27 -6.14 3.72 8.14
C ASP A 27 -5.73 3.74 6.67
N LEU A 28 -5.13 2.64 6.22
CA LEU A 28 -4.82 2.45 4.81
C LEU A 28 -6.09 2.07 4.07
N VAL A 29 -6.35 2.77 2.97
CA VAL A 29 -7.47 2.48 2.07
C VAL A 29 -6.90 1.93 0.78
N PHE A 30 -7.39 0.76 0.38
CA PHE A 30 -6.99 0.08 -0.85
C PHE A 30 -8.14 0.07 -1.85
N CYS A 31 -7.80 0.25 -3.12
CA CYS A 31 -8.70 0.17 -4.27
C CYS A 31 -8.29 -0.97 -5.23
N GLY A 32 -8.82 -0.99 -6.44
CA GLY A 32 -8.39 -1.90 -7.50
C GLY A 32 -6.92 -1.74 -7.90
N MET A 33 -6.48 -2.58 -8.84
CA MET A 33 -5.12 -2.49 -9.40
C MET A 33 -5.07 -1.36 -10.44
N LEU A 34 -3.91 -0.74 -10.65
CA LEU A 34 -3.72 0.16 -11.78
C LEU A 34 -4.06 -0.56 -13.09
N GLY A 35 -4.81 0.11 -13.96
CA GLY A 35 -5.25 -0.42 -15.26
C GLY A 35 -6.50 -1.32 -15.20
N SER A 36 -6.96 -1.75 -14.02
CA SER A 36 -8.18 -2.56 -13.92
C SER A 36 -9.45 -1.68 -13.95
N ALA A 37 -10.58 -2.27 -14.36
CA ALA A 37 -11.88 -1.57 -14.43
C ALA A 37 -12.36 -1.04 -13.06
N ASP A 38 -11.88 -1.64 -11.98
CA ASP A 38 -12.20 -1.29 -10.60
C ASP A 38 -11.09 -0.48 -9.92
N GLN A 39 -10.12 0.06 -10.66
CA GLN A 39 -8.95 0.75 -10.10
C GLN A 39 -9.30 1.85 -9.07
N ARG A 40 -10.43 2.53 -9.23
CA ARG A 40 -10.92 3.58 -8.31
C ARG A 40 -11.99 3.12 -7.32
N LYS A 41 -12.36 1.83 -7.35
CA LYS A 41 -13.36 1.27 -6.44
C LYS A 41 -12.68 0.81 -5.16
N HIS A 42 -13.24 1.22 -4.02
CA HIS A 42 -12.81 0.77 -2.71
C HIS A 42 -12.82 -0.77 -2.63
N ARG A 43 -11.78 -1.34 -2.02
CA ARG A 43 -11.62 -2.79 -1.84
C ARG A 43 -11.45 -3.19 -0.39
N HIS A 44 -10.67 -2.43 0.37
CA HIS A 44 -10.36 -2.77 1.76
C HIS A 44 -9.88 -1.55 2.54
N THR A 45 -10.20 -1.50 3.83
CA THR A 45 -9.60 -0.57 4.79
C THR A 45 -8.84 -1.40 5.82
N TYR A 46 -7.58 -1.06 6.04
CA TYR A 46 -6.71 -1.73 7.00
C TYR A 46 -6.25 -0.73 8.06
N ARG A 47 -6.54 -1.05 9.32
CA ARG A 47 -5.98 -0.34 10.47
C ARG A 47 -4.60 -0.90 10.78
N HIS A 48 -3.59 -0.03 10.72
CA HIS A 48 -2.22 -0.43 11.03
C HIS A 48 -2.06 -0.85 12.49
N GLU A 49 -1.23 -1.85 12.71
CA GLU A 49 -0.90 -2.35 14.05
C GLU A 49 0.61 -2.53 14.19
N LYS A 50 1.11 -2.28 15.40
CA LYS A 50 2.52 -2.46 15.73
C LYS A 50 2.96 -3.90 15.50
N GLY A 51 4.10 -4.06 14.81
CA GLY A 51 4.69 -5.37 14.53
C GLY A 51 4.03 -6.14 13.39
N ARG A 52 2.95 -5.62 12.78
CA ARG A 52 2.33 -6.23 11.60
C ARG A 52 2.89 -5.61 10.32
N CYS A 53 3.11 -6.47 9.33
CA CYS A 53 3.47 -6.08 7.98
C CYS A 53 2.29 -6.30 7.05
N ILE A 54 1.81 -5.24 6.41
CA ILE A 54 0.94 -5.38 5.26
C ILE A 54 1.79 -5.47 4.00
N VAL A 55 1.48 -6.48 3.18
CA VAL A 55 2.18 -6.73 1.92
C VAL A 55 1.18 -6.54 0.79
N HIS A 56 1.53 -5.71 -0.19
CA HIS A 56 0.69 -5.51 -1.37
C HIS A 56 1.52 -5.31 -2.63
N ALA A 57 0.90 -5.58 -3.78
CA ALA A 57 1.52 -5.27 -5.07
C ALA A 57 1.70 -3.75 -5.23
N GLY A 58 2.80 -3.30 -5.84
CA GLY A 58 3.03 -1.86 -6.05
C GLY A 58 1.95 -1.20 -6.92
N LYS A 59 1.39 -1.96 -7.87
CA LYS A 59 0.25 -1.55 -8.71
C LYS A 59 -1.09 -1.46 -7.95
N ARG A 60 -1.17 -1.87 -6.69
CA ARG A 60 -2.40 -1.74 -5.89
C ARG A 60 -2.58 -0.26 -5.53
N ARG A 61 -3.69 0.34 -5.97
CA ARG A 61 -4.01 1.70 -5.56
C ARG A 61 -4.28 1.75 -4.08
N HIS A 62 -3.61 2.65 -3.38
CA HIS A 62 -3.78 2.83 -1.95
C HIS A 62 -3.50 4.26 -1.49
N GLY A 63 -3.99 4.60 -0.30
CA GLY A 63 -3.70 5.87 0.37
C GLY A 63 -3.85 5.71 1.88
N ALA A 64 -3.51 6.75 2.64
CA ALA A 64 -3.68 6.80 4.08
C ALA A 64 -4.63 7.93 4.45
N LEU A 65 -5.69 7.61 5.19
CA LEU A 65 -6.59 8.61 5.75
C LEU A 65 -5.81 9.61 6.64
N PRO A 66 -6.37 10.81 6.90
CA PRO A 66 -5.76 11.74 7.83
C PRO A 66 -5.50 11.12 9.20
N ILE A 67 -4.41 11.53 9.83
CA ILE A 67 -4.20 11.34 11.27
C ILE A 67 -5.02 12.43 11.95
N SER A 68 -5.91 12.03 12.84
CA SER A 68 -6.72 12.97 13.63
C SER A 68 -6.01 13.39 14.92
N ASP A 69 -5.20 12.50 15.50
CA ASP A 69 -4.42 12.76 16.70
C ASP A 69 -3.20 11.83 16.79
N GLY A 70 -2.12 12.30 17.43
CA GLY A 70 -0.91 11.53 17.68
C GLY A 70 0.06 11.40 16.49
N GLU A 71 0.97 10.43 16.58
CA GLU A 71 1.99 10.17 15.55
C GLU A 71 2.06 8.69 15.17
N ARG A 72 2.00 8.42 13.87
CA ARG A 72 2.16 7.09 13.29
C ARG A 72 3.48 6.99 12.54
N CYS A 73 4.29 6.00 12.93
CA CYS A 73 5.52 5.63 12.26
C CYS A 73 5.38 4.24 11.61
N ASN A 74 5.90 4.10 10.39
CA ASN A 74 6.00 2.83 9.68
C ASN A 74 7.40 2.66 9.06
N LEU A 75 7.83 1.42 8.86
CA LEU A 75 8.91 1.09 7.94
C LEU A 75 8.32 0.58 6.62
N ILE A 76 8.64 1.26 5.52
CA ILE A 76 8.20 0.86 4.17
C ILE A 76 9.41 0.37 3.38
N MET A 77 9.30 -0.82 2.81
CA MET A 77 10.28 -1.39 1.89
C MET A 77 9.62 -1.66 0.54
N TRP A 78 10.19 -1.09 -0.51
CA TRP A 78 9.79 -1.33 -1.90
C TRP A 78 10.77 -2.30 -2.54
N THR A 79 10.25 -3.37 -3.13
CA THR A 79 11.10 -4.38 -3.76
C THR A 79 10.87 -4.47 -5.26
N LYS A 80 11.94 -4.83 -5.95
CA LYS A 80 12.01 -4.94 -7.41
C LYS A 80 12.63 -6.29 -7.75
N SER A 81 11.94 -7.12 -8.53
CA SER A 81 12.43 -8.38 -9.06
C SER A 81 12.69 -8.25 -10.56
N PRO A 82 13.96 -8.30 -11.01
CA PRO A 82 14.30 -8.32 -12.44
C PRO A 82 13.64 -9.50 -13.16
N THR A 83 13.74 -10.70 -12.58
CA THR A 83 13.15 -11.92 -13.15
C THR A 83 11.63 -11.82 -13.32
N PHE A 84 10.93 -11.17 -12.39
CA PHE A 84 9.49 -10.92 -12.56
C PHE A 84 9.23 -9.91 -13.67
N ARG A 85 10.03 -8.84 -13.76
CA ARG A 85 9.87 -7.82 -14.81
C ARG A 85 10.16 -8.32 -16.22
N ASP A 86 11.01 -9.33 -16.34
CA ASP A 86 11.31 -9.99 -17.61
C ASP A 86 10.27 -11.06 -17.98
N SER A 87 9.32 -11.36 -17.10
CA SER A 87 8.27 -12.34 -17.37
C SER A 87 7.19 -11.80 -18.32
N ASP A 88 6.65 -12.67 -19.17
CA ASP A 88 5.53 -12.34 -20.07
C ASP A 88 4.34 -11.75 -19.32
N GLY A 89 4.06 -12.28 -18.12
CA GLY A 89 2.97 -11.80 -17.27
C GLY A 89 3.13 -10.34 -16.84
N TYR A 90 4.36 -9.88 -16.58
CA TYR A 90 4.63 -8.48 -16.30
C TYR A 90 4.54 -7.63 -17.56
N LEU A 91 5.14 -8.10 -18.66
CA LEU A 91 5.17 -7.37 -19.94
C LEU A 91 3.77 -7.14 -20.51
N LEU A 92 2.89 -8.14 -20.45
CA LEU A 92 1.48 -8.03 -20.86
C LEU A 92 0.67 -7.03 -20.04
N ARG A 93 1.14 -6.67 -18.85
CA ARG A 93 0.44 -5.79 -17.89
C ARG A 93 1.21 -4.50 -17.61
N ARG A 94 2.22 -4.20 -18.42
CA ARG A 94 3.17 -3.09 -18.18
C ARG A 94 2.53 -1.71 -18.33
N PHE A 95 1.39 -1.61 -19.03
CA PHE A 95 0.65 -0.39 -19.30
C PHE A 95 -0.83 -0.57 -18.96
#